data_AF-A0A085F9W7-F1
#
_entry.id   AF-A0A085F9W7-F1
#
_cell.length_a   1.000
_cell.length_b   1.000
_cell.length_c   1.000
_cell.angle_alpha   90.00
_cell.angle_beta   90.00
_cell.angle_gamma   90.00
#
_symmetry.space_group_name_H-M   'P 1'
#
loop_
_entity.id
_entity.type
_entity.pdbx_description
1 polymer ?
#
loop_
_entity_poly.entity_id
_entity_poly.type
_entity_poly.pdbx_seq_one_letter_code
_entity_poly.pdbx_strand_id
1 'polypeptide(L)'
;MAQSLRFERPASNARNSKARRYDVFGPKINRAISIFGQPALLLWTTLQADPGVDAYCERPLVIPETSRAVDFWVRRQGTDGFVILLKQSELEEGGSRSLPPKVQSWIDASRTAVILVDPAELMSRKVLLENWGSIIRDLSAFFRYVPVKLTEEVRKATQDTTSLWQIEQDFEDQDPVLARVALFSLLHRGLVLCPELEHAPLSSSMMFAAA
;
A
#
# COMPACT_ATOMS: atom_id res chain seq x y z
N MET A 1 -0.25 2.49 -24.87
CA MET A 1 0.24 3.87 -24.60
C MET A 1 0.22 4.06 -23.10
N ALA A 2 1.34 4.43 -22.47
CA ALA A 2 1.35 4.73 -21.04
C ALA A 2 0.51 6.01 -20.82
N GLN A 3 -0.63 5.90 -20.15
CA GLN A 3 -1.37 7.09 -19.74
C GLN A 3 -0.50 7.87 -18.75
N SER A 4 -0.24 9.15 -19.04
CA SER A 4 0.48 10.05 -18.13
C SER A 4 -0.16 9.98 -16.75
N LEU A 5 0.65 9.77 -15.72
CA LEU A 5 0.16 9.86 -14.34
C LEU A 5 -0.18 11.33 -14.06
N ARG A 6 -1.29 11.56 -13.35
CA ARG A 6 -1.73 12.93 -13.02
C ARG A 6 -0.80 13.57 -11.99
N PHE A 7 -0.30 12.77 -11.05
CA PHE A 7 0.65 13.19 -10.03
C PHE A 7 1.78 12.16 -9.94
N GLU A 8 3.00 12.58 -10.24
CA GLU A 8 4.19 11.73 -10.18
C GLU A 8 5.08 12.03 -8.97
N ARG A 9 4.97 13.25 -8.43
CA ARG A 9 5.81 13.76 -7.35
C ARG A 9 4.97 14.61 -6.37
N PRO A 10 5.38 14.65 -5.09
CA PRO A 10 4.71 15.47 -4.10
C PRO A 10 4.79 16.96 -4.47
N ALA A 11 3.71 17.70 -4.25
CA ALA A 11 3.71 19.16 -4.35
C ALA A 11 4.56 19.81 -3.25
N SER A 12 4.74 19.12 -2.12
CA SER A 12 5.59 19.58 -1.02
C SER A 12 6.15 18.42 -0.20
N ASN A 13 7.41 18.58 0.22
CA ASN A 13 8.09 17.71 1.19
C ASN A 13 8.31 18.41 2.53
N ALA A 14 7.58 19.50 2.80
CA ALA A 14 7.63 20.16 4.09
C ALA A 14 7.15 19.22 5.20
N ARG A 15 8.06 18.89 6.12
CA ARG A 15 7.77 18.06 7.29
C ARG A 15 7.07 18.91 8.36
N ASN A 16 5.93 18.44 8.87
CA ASN A 16 5.39 18.94 10.13
C ASN A 16 6.39 18.62 11.26
N SER A 17 6.85 19.63 12.00
CA SER A 17 8.05 19.53 12.86
C SER A 17 8.03 18.39 13.90
N LYS A 18 6.84 17.88 14.25
CA LYS A 18 6.64 16.84 15.27
C LYS A 18 6.47 15.42 14.72
N ALA A 19 6.28 15.19 13.42
CA ALA A 19 6.06 13.83 12.92
C ALA A 19 7.37 13.12 12.56
N ARG A 20 7.41 11.82 12.89
CA ARG A 20 8.48 10.91 12.45
C ARG A 20 8.48 10.81 10.92
N ARG A 21 9.66 10.91 10.32
CA ARG A 21 9.88 10.67 8.90
C ARG A 21 10.19 9.19 8.68
N TYR A 22 9.57 8.61 7.67
CA TYR A 22 9.84 7.28 7.15
C TYR A 22 10.22 7.42 5.69
N ASP A 23 11.40 6.92 5.32
CA ASP A 23 11.82 6.83 3.93
C ASP A 23 11.65 5.38 3.49
N VAL A 24 10.78 5.16 2.51
CA VAL A 24 10.41 3.82 2.05
C VAL A 24 10.49 3.75 0.54
N PHE A 25 10.74 2.57 0.00
CA PHE A 25 10.64 2.31 -1.42
C PHE A 25 9.22 1.85 -1.74
N GLY A 26 8.64 2.38 -2.81
CA GLY A 26 7.29 2.03 -3.25
C GLY A 26 7.29 1.08 -4.45
N PRO A 27 7.17 -0.26 -4.27
CA PRO A 27 7.19 -1.21 -5.39
C PRO A 27 6.25 -0.86 -6.55
N LYS A 28 5.01 -0.43 -6.28
CA LYS A 28 4.02 -0.07 -7.33
C LYS A 28 4.42 1.13 -8.20
N ILE A 29 5.17 2.06 -7.64
CA ILE A 29 5.56 3.31 -8.32
C ILE A 29 7.05 3.36 -8.64
N ASN A 30 7.79 2.30 -8.29
CA ASN A 30 9.22 2.12 -8.51
C ASN A 30 10.08 3.33 -8.11
N ARG A 31 9.76 3.98 -6.98
CA ARG A 31 10.55 5.10 -6.44
C ARG A 31 10.55 5.15 -4.92
N ALA A 32 11.56 5.81 -4.36
CA ALA A 32 11.58 6.16 -2.94
C ALA A 32 10.62 7.31 -2.65
N ILE A 33 9.99 7.27 -1.48
CA ILE A 33 9.07 8.29 -0.99
C ILE A 33 9.36 8.59 0.47
N SER A 34 9.04 9.81 0.89
CA SER A 34 9.06 10.21 2.30
C SER A 34 7.65 10.31 2.84
N ILE A 35 7.38 9.60 3.92
CA ILE A 35 6.10 9.60 4.63
C ILE A 35 6.31 10.21 6.02
N PHE A 36 5.33 10.98 6.49
CA PHE A 36 5.40 11.66 7.78
C PHE A 36 4.29 11.18 8.71
N GLY A 37 4.67 10.56 9.82
CA GLY A 37 3.76 10.00 10.81
C GLY A 37 3.39 8.54 10.55
N GLN A 38 3.16 7.80 11.64
CA GLN A 38 2.81 6.38 11.58
C GLN A 38 1.46 6.13 10.88
N PRO A 39 0.37 6.91 11.12
CA PRO A 39 -0.88 6.71 10.39
C PRO A 39 -0.74 6.81 8.86
N ALA A 40 0.07 7.76 8.36
CA ALA A 40 0.33 7.88 6.93
C ALA A 40 1.15 6.71 6.38
N LEU A 41 2.05 6.13 7.19
CA LEU A 41 2.78 4.91 6.83
C LEU A 41 1.82 3.72 6.72
N LEU A 42 0.91 3.57 7.68
CA LEU A 42 -0.11 2.52 7.66
C LEU A 42 -1.06 2.67 6.46
N LEU A 43 -1.48 3.89 6.14
CA LEU A 43 -2.25 4.18 4.94
C LEU A 43 -1.47 3.81 3.67
N TRP A 44 -0.20 4.16 3.59
CA TRP A 44 0.62 3.74 2.45
C TRP A 44 0.74 2.20 2.35
N THR A 45 0.87 1.51 3.47
CA THR A 45 0.89 0.05 3.50
C THR A 45 -0.42 -0.54 2.98
N THR A 46 -1.59 0.04 3.26
CA THR A 46 -2.86 -0.44 2.66
C THR A 46 -2.89 -0.21 1.16
N LEU A 47 -2.36 0.91 0.66
CA LEU A 47 -2.25 1.16 -0.78
C LEU A 47 -1.32 0.15 -1.46
N GLN A 48 -0.26 -0.29 -0.78
CA GLN A 48 0.63 -1.33 -1.29
C GLN A 48 -0.01 -2.72 -1.25
N ALA A 49 -0.80 -3.01 -0.23
CA ALA A 49 -1.52 -4.26 -0.07
C ALA A 49 -2.61 -4.50 -1.12
N ASP A 50 -3.24 -3.42 -1.61
CA ASP A 50 -4.40 -3.50 -2.50
C ASP A 50 -4.01 -3.75 -3.97
N PRO A 51 -4.19 -4.95 -4.53
CA PRO A 51 -3.77 -5.25 -5.90
C PRO A 51 -4.46 -4.40 -6.97
N GLY A 52 -5.60 -3.76 -6.65
CA GLY A 52 -6.29 -2.84 -7.55
C GLY A 52 -5.63 -1.46 -7.65
N VAL A 53 -4.68 -1.11 -6.78
CA VAL A 53 -3.93 0.15 -6.87
C VAL A 53 -2.84 0.04 -7.93
N ASP A 54 -2.98 0.82 -9.00
CA ASP A 54 -2.02 0.88 -10.11
C ASP A 54 -0.85 1.83 -9.81
N ALA A 55 -1.17 2.99 -9.22
CA ALA A 55 -0.22 4.04 -8.93
C ALA A 55 -0.72 4.92 -7.77
N TYR A 56 0.19 5.65 -7.15
CA TYR A 56 -0.16 6.66 -6.15
C TYR A 56 0.92 7.74 -6.07
N CYS A 57 0.59 8.86 -5.44
CA CYS A 57 1.52 9.93 -5.12
C CYS A 57 1.21 10.47 -3.74
N GLU A 58 2.20 10.48 -2.85
CA GLU A 58 2.13 11.18 -1.58
C GLU A 58 2.03 12.68 -1.79
N ARG A 59 1.22 13.36 -0.97
CA ARG A 59 1.09 14.83 -0.94
C ARG A 59 1.00 15.47 -2.34
N PRO A 60 0.03 15.05 -3.18
CA PRO A 60 -0.05 15.50 -4.57
C PRO A 60 -0.34 16.99 -4.70
N LEU A 61 -1.02 17.59 -3.71
CA LEU A 61 -1.38 19.01 -3.68
C LEU A 61 -1.69 19.49 -2.26
N VAL A 62 -1.70 20.80 -2.09
CA VAL A 62 -2.26 21.49 -0.93
C VAL A 62 -3.65 22.01 -1.29
N ILE A 63 -4.64 21.76 -0.43
CA ILE A 63 -6.01 22.22 -0.64
C ILE A 63 -6.00 23.75 -0.66
N PRO A 64 -6.53 24.39 -1.73
CA PRO A 64 -6.51 25.85 -1.88
C PRO A 64 -7.04 26.58 -0.65
N GLU A 65 -6.41 27.73 -0.32
CA GLU A 65 -6.77 28.56 0.84
C GLU A 65 -6.64 27.85 2.20
N THR A 66 -5.93 26.72 2.25
CA THR A 66 -5.64 26.00 3.49
C THR A 66 -4.16 25.61 3.57
N SER A 67 -3.73 25.16 4.75
CA SER A 67 -2.44 24.48 4.94
C SER A 67 -2.56 22.94 4.89
N ARG A 68 -3.74 22.41 4.53
CA ARG A 68 -4.01 20.97 4.50
C ARG A 68 -3.55 20.39 3.16
N ALA A 69 -2.56 19.50 3.21
CA ALA A 69 -2.24 18.66 2.07
C ALA A 69 -3.25 17.51 1.95
N VAL A 70 -3.54 17.09 0.72
CA VAL A 70 -4.11 15.76 0.47
C VAL A 70 -3.03 14.73 0.79
N ASP A 71 -3.34 13.64 1.48
CA ASP A 71 -2.31 12.68 1.91
C ASP A 71 -1.80 11.84 0.74
N PHE A 72 -2.72 11.31 -0.08
CA PHE A 72 -2.38 10.58 -1.30
C PHE A 72 -3.33 10.91 -2.45
N TRP A 73 -2.78 10.99 -3.66
CA TRP A 73 -3.52 10.66 -4.87
C TRP A 73 -3.31 9.18 -5.16
N VAL A 74 -4.35 8.49 -5.61
CA VAL A 74 -4.31 7.06 -5.91
C VAL A 74 -5.05 6.82 -7.22
N ARG A 75 -4.48 5.98 -8.08
CA ARG A 75 -5.16 5.40 -9.22
C ARG A 75 -5.48 3.94 -8.90
N ARG A 76 -6.76 3.58 -8.95
CA ARG A 76 -7.26 2.22 -8.74
C ARG A 76 -7.99 1.74 -9.97
N GLN A 77 -7.51 0.69 -10.62
CA GLN A 77 -8.08 0.13 -11.84
C GLN A 77 -8.41 1.23 -12.88
N GLY A 78 -7.47 2.16 -13.08
CA GLY A 78 -7.62 3.30 -13.99
C GLY A 78 -8.43 4.50 -13.45
N THR A 79 -9.04 4.39 -12.27
CA THR A 79 -9.83 5.47 -11.66
C THR A 79 -9.01 6.27 -10.65
N ASP A 80 -8.94 7.58 -10.84
CA ASP A 80 -8.24 8.50 -9.94
C ASP A 80 -9.09 8.86 -8.71
N GLY A 81 -8.45 8.92 -7.55
CA GLY A 81 -9.05 9.33 -6.28
C GLY A 81 -8.05 10.08 -5.40
N PHE A 82 -8.57 10.87 -4.47
CA PHE A 82 -7.80 11.47 -3.40
C PHE A 82 -8.10 10.76 -2.09
N VAL A 83 -7.10 10.61 -1.26
CA VAL A 83 -7.22 10.06 0.08
C VAL A 83 -6.70 11.08 1.07
N ILE A 84 -7.54 11.40 2.06
CA ILE A 84 -7.20 12.29 3.16
C ILE A 84 -7.32 11.49 4.45
N LEU A 85 -6.23 11.44 5.20
CA LEU A 85 -6.19 10.90 6.54
C LEU A 85 -6.73 11.94 7.51
N LEU A 86 -7.73 11.57 8.30
CA LEU A 86 -8.34 12.46 9.29
C LEU A 86 -7.38 12.73 10.46
N LYS A 87 -7.40 13.96 10.97
CA LYS A 87 -6.70 14.33 12.20
C LYS A 87 -7.58 14.01 13.39
N GLN A 88 -6.97 13.80 14.56
CA GLN A 88 -7.72 13.59 15.81
C GLN A 88 -8.73 14.70 16.11
N SER A 89 -8.40 15.94 15.77
CA SER A 89 -9.30 17.10 15.96
C SER A 89 -10.50 17.13 15.00
N GLU A 90 -10.52 16.26 13.99
CA GLU A 90 -11.56 16.16 12.97
C GLU A 90 -12.49 14.96 13.22
N LEU A 91 -12.18 14.16 14.24
CA LEU A 91 -12.96 13.04 14.72
C LEU A 91 -13.75 13.51 15.95
N GLU A 92 -15.08 13.40 15.89
CA GLU A 92 -15.95 13.73 17.02
C GLU A 92 -16.35 12.47 17.82
N GLU A 93 -16.76 12.66 19.06
CA GLU A 93 -17.35 11.59 19.87
C GLU A 93 -18.64 11.07 19.20
N GLY A 94 -18.76 9.74 19.07
CA GLY A 94 -19.88 9.11 18.38
C GLY A 94 -19.68 8.86 16.87
N GLY A 95 -18.48 9.09 16.34
CA GLY A 95 -18.13 8.72 14.95
C GLY A 95 -18.52 9.76 13.90
N SER A 96 -19.07 10.90 14.33
CA SER A 96 -19.24 12.08 13.48
C SER A 96 -17.87 12.68 13.12
N ARG A 97 -17.80 13.39 11.99
CA ARG A 97 -16.57 13.99 11.47
C ARG A 97 -16.81 15.47 11.23
N SER A 98 -15.88 16.31 11.69
CA SER A 98 -15.96 17.75 11.54
C SER A 98 -14.72 18.27 10.84
N LEU A 99 -14.86 18.51 9.54
CA LEU A 99 -13.80 19.02 8.70
C LEU A 99 -13.79 20.56 8.71
N PRO A 100 -12.62 21.21 8.58
CA PRO A 100 -12.57 22.65 8.37
C PRO A 100 -13.44 23.05 7.16
N PRO A 101 -14.23 24.13 7.22
CA PRO A 101 -15.20 24.47 6.17
C PRO A 101 -14.61 24.57 4.76
N LYS A 102 -13.39 25.08 4.63
CA LYS A 102 -12.67 25.17 3.35
C LYS A 102 -12.25 23.80 2.80
N VAL A 103 -11.90 22.86 3.69
CA VAL A 103 -11.61 21.48 3.30
C VAL A 103 -12.89 20.80 2.82
N GLN A 104 -13.98 20.93 3.57
CA GLN A 104 -15.28 20.38 3.17
C GLN A 104 -15.75 20.95 1.82
N SER A 105 -15.71 22.27 1.65
CA SER A 105 -16.08 22.93 0.39
C SER A 105 -15.25 22.45 -0.81
N TRP A 106 -13.96 22.19 -0.60
CA TRP A 106 -13.09 21.63 -1.64
C TRP A 106 -13.46 20.19 -2.00
N ILE A 107 -13.81 19.36 -1.01
CA ILE A 107 -14.29 18.00 -1.23
C ILE A 107 -15.58 18.03 -2.05
N ASP A 108 -16.55 18.85 -1.65
CA ASP A 108 -17.87 18.95 -2.30
C ASP A 108 -17.74 19.45 -3.75
N ALA A 109 -16.77 20.34 -4.01
CA ALA A 109 -16.48 20.85 -5.35
C ALA A 109 -15.60 19.92 -6.19
N SER A 110 -15.00 18.88 -5.61
CA SER A 110 -14.06 18.01 -6.29
C SER A 110 -14.78 17.09 -7.28
N ARG A 111 -14.32 17.09 -8.53
CA ARG A 111 -14.75 16.12 -9.56
C ARG A 111 -14.08 14.75 -9.42
N THR A 112 -13.08 14.65 -8.53
CA THR A 112 -12.35 13.43 -8.23
C THR A 112 -12.80 12.92 -6.88
N ALA A 113 -13.11 11.63 -6.76
CA ALA A 113 -13.57 11.04 -5.51
C ALA A 113 -12.56 11.30 -4.37
N VAL A 114 -13.05 11.71 -3.21
CA VAL A 114 -12.24 11.93 -2.01
C VAL A 114 -12.65 10.92 -0.94
N ILE A 115 -11.69 10.12 -0.49
CA ILE A 115 -11.86 9.13 0.55
C ILE A 115 -11.24 9.68 1.84
N LEU A 116 -12.05 9.71 2.89
CA LEU A 116 -11.63 10.13 4.23
C LEU A 116 -11.35 8.89 5.07
N VAL A 117 -10.11 8.75 5.53
CA VAL A 117 -9.64 7.58 6.30
C VAL A 117 -9.43 7.96 7.75
N ASP A 118 -10.06 7.21 8.66
CA ASP A 118 -9.81 7.31 10.09
C ASP A 118 -8.53 6.52 10.45
N PRO A 119 -7.54 7.13 11.13
CA PRO A 119 -6.39 6.40 11.66
C PRO A 119 -6.76 5.17 12.52
N ALA A 120 -7.88 5.19 13.25
CA ALA A 120 -8.33 4.07 14.07
C ALA A 120 -8.72 2.84 13.24
N GLU A 121 -9.32 3.04 12.06
CA GLU A 121 -9.64 1.96 11.11
C GLU A 121 -8.38 1.30 10.55
N LEU A 122 -7.29 2.04 10.41
CA LEU A 122 -6.00 1.45 10.02
C LEU A 122 -5.41 0.61 11.16
N MET A 123 -5.50 1.12 12.38
CA MET A 123 -4.98 0.43 13.57
C MET A 123 -5.74 -0.86 13.91
N SER A 124 -7.03 -0.96 13.58
CA SER A 124 -7.81 -2.20 13.78
C SER A 124 -7.33 -3.35 12.90
N ARG A 125 -6.63 -3.05 11.79
CA ARG A 125 -6.07 -4.04 10.84
C ARG A 125 -4.58 -4.29 11.08
N LYS A 126 -4.12 -4.18 12.32
CA LYS A 126 -2.70 -4.22 12.69
C LYS A 126 -1.96 -5.45 12.14
N VAL A 127 -2.51 -6.65 12.30
CA VAL A 127 -1.88 -7.92 11.84
C VAL A 127 -1.63 -7.88 10.34
N LEU A 128 -2.65 -7.50 9.57
CA LEU A 128 -2.55 -7.34 8.12
C LEU A 128 -1.44 -6.36 7.74
N LEU A 129 -1.37 -5.20 8.40
CA LEU A 129 -0.38 -4.17 8.07
C LEU A 129 1.03 -4.56 8.48
N GLU A 130 1.21 -5.34 9.54
CA GLU A 130 2.50 -5.91 9.93
C GLU A 130 2.99 -6.96 8.93
N ASN A 131 2.09 -7.84 8.47
CA ASN A 131 2.37 -8.81 7.42
C ASN A 131 2.78 -8.12 6.12
N TRP A 132 1.99 -7.15 5.67
CA TRP A 132 2.32 -6.36 4.48
C TRP A 132 3.59 -5.54 4.65
N GLY A 133 3.88 -5.02 5.84
CA GLY A 133 5.16 -4.37 6.12
C GLY A 133 6.36 -5.29 5.87
N SER A 134 6.26 -6.56 6.27
CA SER A 134 7.29 -7.57 6.00
C SER A 134 7.38 -7.93 4.52
N ILE A 135 6.24 -8.15 3.86
CA ILE A 135 6.17 -8.46 2.41
C ILE A 135 6.76 -7.31 1.58
N ILE A 136 6.38 -6.06 1.86
CA ILE A 136 6.86 -4.89 1.13
C ILE A 136 8.37 -4.69 1.33
N ARG A 137 8.89 -4.96 2.52
CA ARG A 137 10.32 -4.93 2.79
C ARG A 137 11.07 -5.93 1.92
N ASP A 138 10.60 -7.17 1.86
CA ASP A 138 11.21 -8.23 1.05
C ASP A 138 11.14 -7.89 -0.45
N LEU A 139 9.99 -7.42 -0.93
CA LEU A 139 9.83 -6.93 -2.31
C LEU A 139 10.79 -5.79 -2.62
N SER A 140 10.89 -4.80 -1.74
CA SER A 140 11.76 -3.63 -1.95
C SER A 140 13.24 -4.00 -1.99
N ALA A 141 13.66 -5.00 -1.22
CA ALA A 141 15.04 -5.45 -1.16
C ALA A 141 15.41 -6.36 -2.33
N PHE A 142 14.53 -7.31 -2.68
CA PHE A 142 14.92 -8.46 -3.51
C PHE A 142 14.22 -8.58 -4.86
N PHE A 143 13.11 -7.88 -5.10
CA PHE A 143 12.29 -8.09 -6.30
C PHE A 143 13.07 -7.99 -7.62
N ARG A 144 14.05 -7.08 -7.71
CA ARG A 144 14.90 -6.91 -8.90
C ARG A 144 15.81 -8.10 -9.23
N TYR A 145 16.02 -9.01 -8.27
CA TYR A 145 16.84 -10.20 -8.43
C TYR A 145 16.01 -11.45 -8.77
N VAL A 146 14.68 -11.38 -8.71
CA VAL A 146 13.81 -12.51 -9.00
C VAL A 146 13.75 -12.73 -10.51
N PRO A 147 14.17 -13.90 -11.03
CA PRO A 147 14.04 -14.20 -12.45
C PRO A 147 12.57 -14.32 -12.85
N VAL A 148 12.24 -13.85 -14.06
CA VAL A 148 10.88 -13.99 -14.62
C VAL A 148 10.44 -15.46 -14.67
N LYS A 149 11.37 -16.35 -15.03
CA LYS A 149 11.13 -17.80 -15.07
C LYS A 149 10.67 -18.35 -13.71
N LEU A 150 11.36 -17.96 -12.63
CA LEU A 150 11.00 -18.38 -11.26
C LEU A 150 9.61 -17.88 -10.88
N THR A 151 9.25 -16.65 -11.24
CA THR A 151 7.90 -16.11 -10.97
C THR A 151 6.81 -16.93 -11.66
N GLU A 152 7.02 -17.35 -12.91
CA GLU A 152 6.06 -18.19 -13.63
C GLU A 152 6.00 -19.62 -13.08
N GLU A 153 7.12 -20.18 -12.62
CA GLU A 153 7.14 -21.50 -11.98
C GLU A 153 6.42 -21.49 -10.63
N VAL A 154 6.67 -20.48 -9.78
CA VAL A 154 5.92 -20.28 -8.52
C VAL A 154 4.43 -20.09 -8.80
N ARG A 155 4.07 -19.32 -9.84
CA ARG A 155 2.66 -19.15 -10.23
C ARG A 155 1.98 -20.47 -10.59
N LYS A 156 2.69 -21.36 -11.29
CA LYS A 156 2.19 -22.70 -11.61
C LYS A 156 2.04 -23.55 -10.34
N ALA A 157 3.01 -23.49 -9.43
CA ALA A 157 2.93 -24.21 -8.16
C ALA A 157 1.72 -23.75 -7.32
N THR A 158 1.37 -22.46 -7.35
CA THR A 158 0.19 -21.93 -6.65
C THR A 158 -1.16 -22.22 -7.32
N GLN A 159 -1.19 -22.93 -8.45
CA GLN A 159 -2.47 -23.42 -9.01
C GLN A 159 -3.12 -24.42 -8.05
N ASP A 160 -2.30 -25.22 -7.38
CA ASP A 160 -2.70 -25.96 -6.20
C ASP A 160 -2.40 -25.13 -4.95
N THR A 161 -3.26 -25.23 -3.94
CA THR A 161 -3.05 -24.54 -2.66
C THR A 161 -1.75 -25.04 -2.03
N THR A 162 -0.79 -24.15 -1.82
CA THR A 162 0.56 -24.50 -1.34
C THR A 162 1.02 -23.57 -0.23
N SER A 163 1.83 -24.09 0.69
CA SER A 163 2.37 -23.32 1.81
C SER A 163 3.59 -22.48 1.40
N LEU A 164 3.86 -21.41 2.15
CA LEU A 164 5.12 -20.65 1.97
C LEU A 164 6.36 -21.55 2.13
N TRP A 165 6.33 -22.48 3.08
CA TRP A 165 7.42 -23.44 3.29
C TRP A 165 7.66 -24.32 2.07
N GLN A 166 6.59 -24.85 1.45
CA GLN A 166 6.72 -25.66 0.22
C GLN A 166 7.32 -24.84 -0.92
N ILE A 167 6.86 -23.60 -1.14
CA ILE A 167 7.48 -22.71 -2.13
C ILE A 167 8.97 -22.50 -1.87
N GLU A 168 9.40 -22.37 -0.61
CA GLU A 168 10.81 -22.19 -0.26
C GLU A 168 11.65 -23.47 -0.47
N GLN A 169 11.03 -24.65 -0.57
CA GLN A 169 11.71 -25.94 -0.76
C GLN A 169 11.68 -26.45 -2.21
N ASP A 170 10.59 -26.21 -2.95
CA ASP A 170 10.34 -26.82 -4.26
C ASP A 170 11.32 -26.33 -5.37
N PHE A 171 12.10 -25.28 -5.10
CA PHE A 171 13.07 -24.69 -6.02
C PHE A 171 14.49 -24.81 -5.49
N GLU A 172 14.99 -26.04 -5.29
CA GLU A 172 16.30 -26.34 -4.67
C GLU A 172 17.50 -25.61 -5.31
N ASP A 173 17.44 -25.33 -6.62
CA ASP A 173 18.48 -24.60 -7.37
C ASP A 173 18.44 -23.08 -7.16
N GLN A 174 17.47 -22.57 -6.39
CA GLN A 174 17.25 -21.13 -6.15
C GLN A 174 17.41 -20.80 -4.66
N ASP A 175 17.81 -19.56 -4.36
CA ASP A 175 17.76 -19.05 -3.00
C ASP A 175 16.29 -19.03 -2.51
N PRO A 176 15.96 -19.66 -1.37
CA PRO A 176 14.60 -19.67 -0.82
C PRO A 176 13.98 -18.26 -0.68
N VAL A 177 14.80 -17.25 -0.43
CA VAL A 177 14.35 -15.86 -0.36
C VAL A 177 13.80 -15.39 -1.71
N LEU A 178 14.40 -15.79 -2.83
CA LEU A 178 13.92 -15.42 -4.16
C LEU A 178 12.61 -16.12 -4.52
N ALA A 179 12.42 -17.39 -4.11
CA ALA A 179 11.16 -18.10 -4.27
C ALA A 179 10.03 -17.44 -3.46
N ARG A 180 10.30 -17.08 -2.20
CA ARG A 180 9.37 -16.30 -1.36
C ARG A 180 9.03 -14.95 -1.98
N VAL A 181 10.02 -14.21 -2.48
CA VAL A 181 9.79 -12.89 -3.08
C VAL A 181 9.02 -13.01 -4.39
N ALA A 182 9.24 -14.08 -5.17
CA ALA A 182 8.43 -14.38 -6.35
C ALA A 182 6.95 -14.58 -5.98
N LEU A 183 6.66 -15.39 -4.95
CA LEU A 183 5.31 -15.58 -4.40
C LEU A 183 4.69 -14.26 -3.94
N PHE A 184 5.42 -13.47 -3.15
CA PHE A 184 4.98 -12.16 -2.69
C PHE A 184 4.72 -11.18 -3.83
N SER A 185 5.47 -11.28 -4.93
CA SER A 185 5.23 -10.45 -6.11
C SER A 185 3.92 -10.81 -6.82
N LEU A 186 3.54 -12.10 -6.82
CA LEU A 186 2.25 -12.56 -7.35
C LEU A 186 1.11 -12.11 -6.45
N LEU A 187 1.27 -12.24 -5.13
CA LEU A 187 0.32 -11.72 -4.13
C LEU A 187 0.11 -10.21 -4.28
N HIS A 188 1.19 -9.44 -4.42
CA HIS A 188 1.17 -7.99 -4.60
C HIS A 188 0.48 -7.53 -5.88
N ARG A 189 0.48 -8.38 -6.92
CA ARG A 189 -0.25 -8.18 -8.18
C ARG A 189 -1.69 -8.74 -8.15
N GLY A 190 -2.09 -9.39 -7.07
CA GLY A 190 -3.40 -10.03 -6.94
C GLY A 190 -3.57 -11.28 -7.81
N LEU A 191 -2.46 -11.94 -8.19
CA LEU A 191 -2.49 -13.20 -8.94
C LEU A 191 -2.54 -14.43 -8.02
N VAL A 192 -2.22 -14.23 -6.75
CA VAL A 192 -2.27 -15.21 -5.67
C VAL A 192 -2.98 -14.57 -4.49
N LEU A 193 -3.77 -15.37 -3.78
CA LEU A 193 -4.50 -14.97 -2.58
C LEU A 193 -3.95 -15.69 -1.35
N CYS A 194 -4.06 -15.01 -0.23
CA CYS A 194 -3.77 -15.56 1.09
C CYS A 194 -4.68 -14.88 2.12
N PRO A 195 -5.92 -15.36 2.31
CA PRO A 195 -6.89 -14.74 3.21
C PRO A 195 -6.42 -14.67 4.67
N GLU A 196 -5.58 -15.62 5.09
CA GLU A 196 -5.03 -15.70 6.44
C GLU A 196 -4.20 -14.47 6.84
N LEU A 197 -3.67 -13.71 5.87
CA LEU A 197 -2.88 -12.50 6.12
C LEU A 197 -3.65 -11.46 6.93
N GLU A 198 -4.98 -11.47 6.91
CA GLU A 198 -5.79 -10.51 7.64
C GLU A 198 -5.86 -10.80 9.15
N HIS A 199 -5.65 -12.06 9.56
CA HIS A 199 -5.97 -12.52 10.90
C HIS A 199 -4.81 -13.21 11.63
N ALA A 200 -3.85 -13.76 10.90
CA ALA A 200 -2.71 -14.48 11.46
C ALA A 200 -1.38 -13.81 11.06
N PRO A 201 -0.38 -13.77 11.97
CA PRO A 201 0.97 -13.35 11.60
C PRO A 201 1.53 -14.22 10.47
N LEU A 202 2.25 -13.60 9.54
CA LEU A 202 2.91 -14.26 8.42
C LEU A 202 3.82 -15.38 8.94
N SER A 203 3.58 -16.60 8.47
CA SER A 203 4.31 -17.80 8.86
C SER A 203 4.62 -18.68 7.66
N SER A 204 5.54 -19.63 7.83
CA SER A 204 5.90 -20.59 6.80
C SER A 204 4.78 -21.59 6.47
N SER A 205 3.83 -21.80 7.39
CA SER A 205 2.69 -22.71 7.19
C SER A 205 1.51 -22.07 6.47
N MET A 206 1.55 -20.75 6.24
CA MET A 206 0.44 -20.01 5.66
C MET A 206 0.20 -20.44 4.21
N MET A 207 -1.07 -20.59 3.82
CA MET A 207 -1.44 -21.19 2.54
C MET A 207 -1.75 -20.13 1.48
N PHE A 208 -1.24 -20.36 0.28
CA PHE A 208 -1.39 -19.49 -0.88
C PHE A 208 -2.04 -20.27 -2.02
N ALA A 209 -2.97 -19.64 -2.72
CA ALA A 209 -3.67 -20.22 -3.87
C ALA A 209 -3.83 -19.18 -4.98
N ALA A 210 -4.01 -19.63 -6.21
CA ALA A 210 -4.33 -18.76 -7.34
C ALA A 210 -5.60 -17.91 -7.07
N ALA A 211 -5.59 -16.67 -7.55
CA ALA A 211 -6.69 -15.71 -7.41
C ALA A 211 -7.86 -15.94 -8.37
#